data_AF-A0A812QPP7-F1
#
_entry.id   AF-A0A812QPP7-F1
#
_cell.length_a   1.000
_cell.length_b   1.000
_cell.length_c   1.000
_cell.angle_alpha   90.00
_cell.angle_beta   90.00
_cell.angle_gamma   90.00
#
_symmetry.space_group_name_H-M   'P 1'
#
loop_
_entity.id
_entity.type
_entity.pdbx_description
1 polymer ?
#
loop_
_entity_poly.entity_id
_entity_poly.type
_entity_poly.pdbx_seq_one_letter_code
_entity_poly.pdbx_strand_id
1 'polypeptide(L)'
;SWQDVGDECENYLGPAGFNAVQVSPPSEHILGDSWATRYQPVSYKLDSRGGSSDDFASMVRRCRAANVNVMVDVVLNHMAGPFVFSPEKDRGKACGQSEDTEKSSTAKCLGWAGTEYGNREYLN
;
A
#
# COMPACT_ATOMS: atom_id res chain seq x y z
N SER A 1 11.71 -1.40 8.92
CA SER A 1 11.60 -2.26 7.73
C SER A 1 10.90 -3.55 8.12
N TRP A 2 10.61 -4.46 7.19
CA TRP A 2 10.14 -5.82 7.54
C TRP A 2 11.21 -6.63 8.26
N GLN A 3 12.49 -6.39 7.93
CA GLN A 3 13.61 -7.03 8.62
C GLN A 3 13.63 -6.65 10.10
N ASP A 4 13.47 -5.35 10.42
CA ASP A 4 13.45 -4.87 11.81
C ASP A 4 12.31 -5.48 12.62
N VAL A 5 11.14 -5.69 12.02
CA VAL A 5 10.01 -6.37 12.70
C VAL A 5 10.35 -7.83 12.97
N GLY A 6 11.01 -8.51 12.02
CA GLY A 6 11.51 -9.87 12.23
C GLY A 6 12.52 -9.94 13.38
N ASP A 7 13.46 -8.99 13.44
CA ASP A 7 14.44 -8.87 14.52
C ASP A 7 13.75 -8.64 15.87
N GLU A 8 12.74 -7.77 15.92
CA GLU A 8 11.96 -7.47 17.13
C GLU A 8 11.17 -8.70 17.62
N CYS A 9 10.61 -9.48 16.70
CA CYS A 9 9.94 -10.74 17.03
C CYS A 9 10.88 -11.75 17.71
N GLU A 10 12.11 -11.88 17.20
CA GLU A 10 13.10 -12.82 17.69
C GLU A 10 13.75 -12.36 19.00
N ASN A 11 14.09 -11.08 19.10
CA ASN A 11 14.91 -10.55 20.19
C ASN A 11 14.09 -10.08 21.39
N TYR A 12 12.82 -9.70 21.19
CA TYR A 12 12.00 -9.13 22.26
C TYR A 12 10.62 -9.78 22.36
N LEU A 13 9.78 -9.72 21.32
CA LEU A 13 8.36 -10.09 21.44
C LEU A 13 8.17 -11.57 21.78
N GLY A 14 8.90 -12.46 21.11
CA GLY A 14 8.90 -13.90 21.40
C GLY A 14 9.36 -14.20 22.81
N PRO A 15 10.60 -13.81 23.22
CA PRO A 15 11.10 -14.01 24.58
C PRO A 15 10.22 -13.40 25.68
N ALA A 16 9.58 -12.26 25.42
CA ALA A 16 8.67 -11.61 26.36
C ALA A 16 7.26 -12.24 26.40
N GLY A 17 6.96 -13.21 25.52
CA GLY A 17 5.71 -13.96 25.53
C GLY A 17 4.52 -13.28 24.85
N PHE A 18 4.76 -12.30 23.97
CA PHE A 18 3.69 -11.67 23.19
C PHE A 18 3.11 -12.67 22.17
N ASN A 19 1.79 -12.74 22.08
CA ASN A 19 1.13 -13.68 21.16
C ASN A 19 1.10 -13.21 19.71
N ALA A 20 1.15 -11.89 19.47
CA ALA A 20 1.06 -11.33 18.13
C ALA A 20 1.70 -9.94 18.03
N VAL A 21 2.09 -9.57 16.81
CA VAL A 21 2.46 -8.21 16.40
C VAL A 21 1.48 -7.72 15.33
N GLN A 22 0.99 -6.49 15.46
CA GLN A 22 0.22 -5.83 14.41
C GLN A 22 1.14 -4.95 13.56
N VAL A 23 1.09 -5.12 12.24
CA VAL A 23 1.89 -4.34 11.30
C VAL A 23 1.00 -3.50 10.39
N SER A 24 1.51 -2.33 10.01
CA SER A 24 0.91 -1.46 8.99
C SER A 24 0.72 -2.19 7.66
N PRO A 25 -0.13 -1.68 6.75
CA PRO A 25 -0.38 -2.34 5.47
C PRO A 25 0.91 -2.62 4.68
N PRO A 26 1.10 -3.85 4.17
CA PRO A 26 2.22 -4.20 3.30
C PRO A 26 2.00 -3.81 1.85
N SER A 27 0.77 -3.39 1.51
CA SER A 27 0.39 -2.96 0.18
C SER A 27 1.21 -1.75 -0.29
N GLU A 28 1.50 -1.70 -1.58
CA GLU A 28 2.07 -0.56 -2.27
C GLU A 28 1.19 0.68 -2.06
N HIS A 29 1.82 1.82 -1.75
CA HIS A 29 1.14 3.03 -1.33
C HIS A 29 1.86 4.28 -1.85
N ILE A 30 1.21 5.44 -1.75
CA ILE A 30 1.82 6.72 -2.17
C ILE A 30 3.13 7.00 -1.40
N LEU A 31 4.04 7.72 -2.04
CA LEU A 31 5.30 8.13 -1.40
C LEU A 31 5.07 9.25 -0.38
N GLY A 32 5.96 9.30 0.62
CA GLY A 32 5.99 10.34 1.65
C GLY A 32 6.24 9.74 3.04
N ASP A 33 6.69 10.58 3.95
CA ASP A 33 7.21 10.13 5.26
C ASP A 33 6.13 9.94 6.32
N SER A 34 4.99 10.63 6.18
CA SER A 34 3.86 10.49 7.10
C SER A 34 3.41 9.04 7.21
N TRP A 35 2.97 8.62 8.40
CA TRP A 35 2.39 7.28 8.61
C TRP A 35 1.13 7.08 7.77
N ALA A 36 0.38 8.16 7.52
CA ALA A 36 -0.88 8.13 6.78
C ALA A 36 -0.68 7.69 5.33
N THR A 37 0.52 7.85 4.76
CA THR A 37 0.80 7.43 3.37
C THR A 37 0.67 5.91 3.21
N ARG A 38 1.00 5.11 4.24
CA ARG A 38 0.82 3.65 4.23
C ARG A 38 -0.63 3.22 4.11
N TYR A 39 -1.56 4.08 4.51
CA TYR A 39 -2.99 3.84 4.46
C TYR A 39 -3.64 4.42 3.20
N GLN A 40 -2.85 4.88 2.23
CA GLN A 40 -3.28 5.33 0.90
C GLN A 40 -2.72 4.36 -0.15
N PRO A 41 -3.28 3.15 -0.28
CA PRO A 41 -2.73 2.14 -1.17
C PRO A 41 -2.88 2.58 -2.63
N VAL A 42 -1.92 2.24 -3.48
CA VAL A 42 -1.99 2.42 -4.95
C VAL A 42 -2.01 1.09 -5.66
N SER A 43 -1.72 -0.03 -5.01
CA SER A 43 -2.03 -1.36 -5.51
C SER A 43 -2.07 -2.33 -4.33
N TYR A 44 -2.43 -3.60 -4.58
CA TYR A 44 -2.33 -4.66 -3.57
C TYR A 44 -1.05 -5.49 -3.70
N LYS A 45 -0.06 -5.04 -4.49
CA LYS A 45 1.28 -5.63 -4.47
C LYS A 45 1.89 -5.40 -3.09
N LEU A 46 2.67 -6.36 -2.59
CA LEU A 46 3.24 -6.30 -1.24
C LEU A 46 4.61 -5.59 -1.20
N ASP A 47 4.82 -4.66 -2.12
CA ASP A 47 6.02 -3.84 -2.20
C ASP A 47 5.70 -2.47 -1.61
N SER A 48 6.24 -2.18 -0.43
CA SER A 48 5.93 -0.96 0.31
C SER A 48 7.20 -0.30 0.84
N ARG A 49 7.03 0.83 1.53
CA ARG A 49 8.13 1.45 2.30
C ARG A 49 8.73 0.49 3.35
N GLY A 50 8.05 -0.61 3.70
CA GLY A 50 8.57 -1.64 4.59
C GLY A 50 9.62 -2.56 3.96
N GLY A 51 9.65 -2.69 2.64
CA GLY A 51 10.45 -3.66 1.89
C GLY A 51 9.63 -4.38 0.83
N SER A 52 10.26 -5.38 0.20
CA SER A 52 9.64 -6.20 -0.86
C SER A 52 8.66 -7.24 -0.30
N SER A 53 7.91 -7.87 -1.21
CA SER A 53 7.07 -9.04 -0.87
C SER A 53 7.87 -10.19 -0.23
N ASP A 54 9.11 -10.42 -0.66
CA ASP A 54 10.00 -11.45 -0.10
C ASP A 54 10.48 -11.09 1.31
N ASP A 55 10.79 -9.81 1.55
CA ASP A 55 11.13 -9.32 2.90
C ASP A 55 9.95 -9.49 3.86
N PHE A 56 8.73 -9.21 3.40
CA PHE A 56 7.51 -9.41 4.18
C PHE A 56 7.29 -10.89 4.51
N ALA A 57 7.43 -11.78 3.52
CA ALA A 57 7.33 -13.22 3.73
C ALA A 57 8.42 -13.78 4.66
N SER A 58 9.63 -13.21 4.61
CA SER A 58 10.72 -13.52 5.55
C SER A 58 10.34 -13.12 6.98
N MET A 59 9.86 -11.89 7.18
CA MET A 59 9.41 -11.40 8.49
C MET A 59 8.31 -12.29 9.10
N VAL A 60 7.30 -12.66 8.31
CA VAL A 60 6.21 -13.53 8.80
C VAL A 60 6.75 -14.90 9.26
N ARG A 61 7.70 -15.49 8.51
CA ARG A 61 8.33 -16.76 8.90
C ARG A 61 9.13 -16.63 10.18
N ARG A 62 9.89 -15.55 10.33
CA ARG A 62 10.72 -15.25 11.52
C ARG A 62 9.86 -15.05 12.76
N CYS A 63 8.83 -14.22 12.69
CA CYS A 63 7.88 -14.02 13.79
C CYS A 63 7.19 -15.33 14.19
N ARG A 64 6.75 -16.13 13.21
CA ARG A 64 6.12 -17.42 13.50
C ARG A 64 7.08 -18.40 14.17
N ALA A 65 8.36 -18.42 13.77
CA ALA A 65 9.39 -19.25 14.43
C ALA A 65 9.63 -18.81 15.89
N ALA A 66 9.45 -17.53 16.19
CA ALA A 66 9.47 -16.98 17.55
C ALA A 66 8.13 -17.12 18.31
N ASN A 67 7.16 -17.88 17.77
CA ASN A 67 5.83 -18.06 18.35
C ASN A 67 5.00 -16.75 18.48
N VAL A 68 5.30 -15.76 17.62
CA VAL A 68 4.57 -14.49 17.50
C VAL A 68 3.75 -14.51 16.21
N ASN A 69 2.42 -14.40 16.33
CA ASN A 69 1.55 -14.27 15.16
C ASN A 69 1.66 -12.88 14.52
N VAL A 70 1.39 -12.77 13.22
CA VAL A 70 1.38 -11.48 12.53
C VAL A 70 -0.04 -11.11 12.17
N MET A 71 -0.51 -9.98 12.70
CA MET A 71 -1.76 -9.33 12.31
C MET A 71 -1.44 -8.18 11.37
N VAL A 72 -2.19 -8.06 10.27
CA VAL A 72 -1.87 -7.13 9.20
C VAL A 72 -3.04 -6.20 8.97
N ASP A 73 -2.79 -4.89 9.02
CA ASP A 73 -3.76 -3.91 8.59
C ASP A 73 -4.01 -4.04 7.07
N VAL A 74 -5.27 -4.06 6.67
CA VAL A 74 -5.66 -4.08 5.25
C VAL A 74 -6.62 -2.93 4.97
N VAL A 75 -6.30 -2.15 3.93
CA VAL A 75 -7.15 -1.06 3.48
C VAL A 75 -7.93 -1.51 2.24
N LEU A 76 -9.20 -1.86 2.46
CA LEU A 76 -10.14 -2.28 1.39
C LEU A 76 -11.22 -1.25 1.11
N ASN A 77 -11.42 -0.29 2.02
CA ASN A 77 -12.52 0.67 1.97
C ASN A 77 -12.26 1.85 1.00
N HIS A 78 -11.01 2.08 0.60
CA HIS A 78 -10.62 3.12 -0.34
C HIS A 78 -9.22 2.83 -0.87
N MET A 79 -8.82 3.51 -1.93
CA MET A 79 -7.42 3.61 -2.34
C MET A 79 -7.01 5.07 -2.52
N ALA A 80 -5.72 5.30 -2.71
CA ALA A 80 -5.16 6.64 -2.82
C ALA A 80 -5.95 7.48 -3.81
N GLY A 81 -6.32 8.68 -3.39
CA GLY A 81 -6.89 9.66 -4.31
C GLY A 81 -5.89 9.99 -5.42
N PRO A 82 -6.37 10.41 -6.60
CA PRO A 82 -5.49 10.85 -7.68
C PRO A 82 -4.58 11.96 -7.14
N PHE A 83 -3.27 11.81 -7.35
CA PHE A 83 -2.31 12.88 -7.05
C PHE A 83 -2.46 13.94 -8.14
N VAL A 84 -3.28 14.96 -7.85
CA VAL A 84 -3.58 16.02 -8.81
C VAL A 84 -2.48 17.08 -8.72
N PHE A 85 -1.57 17.11 -9.71
CA PHE A 85 -0.52 18.15 -9.79
C PHE A 85 -1.08 19.55 -10.07
N SER A 86 -2.31 19.66 -10.59
CA SER A 86 -3.02 20.93 -10.76
C SER A 86 -4.53 20.76 -10.53
N PRO A 87 -5.02 20.91 -9.28
CA PRO A 87 -6.41 20.69 -8.88
C PRO A 87 -7.47 21.42 -9.72
N GLU A 88 -7.09 22.54 -10.31
CA GLU A 88 -7.95 23.36 -11.16
C GLU A 88 -8.01 22.85 -12.61
N LYS A 89 -6.93 22.22 -13.12
CA LYS A 89 -6.84 21.71 -14.48
C LYS A 89 -7.36 20.28 -14.63
N ASP A 90 -7.33 19.47 -13.57
CA ASP A 90 -7.71 18.05 -13.65
C ASP A 90 -9.12 17.77 -13.06
N ARG A 91 -9.79 18.80 -12.53
CA ARG A 91 -11.16 18.69 -12.02
C ARG A 91 -12.12 18.35 -13.17
N GLY A 92 -12.68 17.14 -13.14
CA GLY A 92 -13.67 16.68 -14.13
C GLY A 92 -13.07 16.07 -15.42
N LYS A 93 -11.75 15.89 -15.49
CA LYS A 93 -11.08 15.26 -16.63
C LYS A 93 -10.93 13.75 -16.45
N ALA A 94 -11.07 12.99 -17.53
CA ALA A 94 -10.70 11.58 -17.55
C ALA A 94 -9.17 11.45 -17.37
N CYS A 95 -8.68 10.38 -16.75
CA CYS A 95 -7.25 10.15 -16.58
C CYS A 95 -6.67 9.33 -17.75
N GLY A 96 -5.34 9.23 -17.85
CA GLY A 96 -4.66 8.20 -18.67
C GLY A 96 -4.49 8.49 -20.16
N GLN A 97 -4.47 9.75 -20.60
CA GLN A 97 -4.10 10.08 -21.99
C GLN A 97 -2.58 10.30 -22.13
N SER A 98 -2.05 10.07 -23.33
CA SER A 98 -0.64 10.30 -23.63
C SER A 98 -0.26 11.79 -23.68
N GLU A 99 -1.26 12.67 -23.84
CA GLU A 99 -1.11 14.12 -23.90
C GLU A 99 -2.25 14.80 -23.14
N ASP A 100 -1.99 15.99 -22.59
CA ASP A 100 -2.99 16.75 -21.85
C ASP A 100 -4.02 17.34 -22.83
N THR A 101 -5.29 16.99 -22.64
CA THR A 101 -6.39 17.54 -23.43
C THR A 101 -7.35 18.33 -22.55
N GLU A 102 -8.24 19.10 -23.17
CA GLU A 102 -9.26 19.87 -22.45
C GLU A 102 -10.21 18.97 -21.63
N LYS A 103 -10.31 17.67 -21.97
CA LYS A 103 -11.15 16.69 -21.28
C LYS A 103 -10.39 15.57 -20.58
N SER A 104 -9.05 15.56 -20.68
CA SER A 104 -8.24 14.49 -20.10
C SER A 104 -6.94 14.96 -19.47
N SER A 105 -6.56 14.28 -18.39
CA SER A 105 -5.28 14.39 -17.70
C SER A 105 -4.29 13.36 -18.23
N THR A 106 -3.01 13.73 -18.34
CA THR A 106 -1.87 12.80 -18.49
C THR A 106 -1.54 12.07 -17.19
N ALA A 107 -2.14 12.48 -16.06
CA ALA A 107 -2.07 11.72 -14.83
C ALA A 107 -2.56 10.29 -15.10
N LYS A 108 -1.74 9.30 -14.74
CA LYS A 108 -2.12 7.88 -14.86
C LYS A 108 -3.46 7.68 -14.15
N CYS A 109 -4.36 6.92 -14.80
CA CYS A 109 -5.55 6.41 -14.15
C CYS A 109 -5.16 5.42 -13.05
N LEU A 110 -4.85 5.94 -11.88
CA LEU A 110 -4.94 5.17 -10.65
C LEU A 110 -6.40 5.31 -10.24
N GLY A 111 -7.19 4.28 -10.52
CA GLY A 111 -8.60 4.30 -10.10
C GLY A 111 -8.72 4.40 -8.58
N TRP A 112 -9.95 4.50 -8.07
CA TRP A 112 -10.22 4.46 -6.63
C TRP A 112 -9.79 3.16 -5.95
N ALA A 113 -9.34 2.17 -6.73
CA ALA A 113 -8.72 0.92 -6.29
C ALA A 113 -7.21 0.82 -6.66
N GLY A 114 -6.55 1.92 -7.02
CA GLY A 114 -5.12 2.06 -7.36
C GLY A 114 -4.58 1.21 -8.52
N THR A 115 -5.23 0.11 -8.90
CA THR A 115 -4.80 -0.72 -10.03
C THR A 115 -4.88 0.08 -11.34
N GLU A 116 -4.02 -0.27 -12.31
CA GLU A 116 -4.15 0.13 -13.73
C GLU A 116 -5.52 -0.24 -14.34
N TYR A 117 -6.35 -1.00 -13.62
CA TYR A 117 -7.63 -1.56 -14.03
C TYR A 117 -8.84 -0.86 -13.40
N GLY A 118 -8.65 0.18 -12.58
CA GLY A 118 -9.70 0.78 -11.76
C GLY A 118 -10.82 1.52 -12.51
N ASN A 119 -10.84 1.52 -13.84
CA ASN A 119 -11.89 2.10 -14.69
C ASN A 119 -12.47 1.10 -15.70
N ARG A 120 -12.74 -0.16 -15.32
CA ARG A 120 -13.75 -0.93 -16.07
C ARG A 120 -15.12 -0.38 -15.69
N GLU A 121 -15.72 0.40 -16.60
CA GLU A 121 -17.17 0.41 -16.70
C GLU A 121 -17.62 -1.06 -16.81
N TYR A 122 -18.53 -1.49 -15.93
CA TYR A 122 -19.25 -2.74 -16.13
C TYR A 122 -20.09 -2.55 -17.39
N LEU A 123 -19.54 -2.93 -18.55
CA LEU A 123 -20.34 -3.07 -19.76
C LEU A 123 -21.31 -4.23 -19.50
N ASN A 124 -22.60 -3.89 -19.50
CA ASN A 124 -23.71 -4.85 -19.46
C ASN A 124 -23.65 -5.81 -20.64
#